data_AF-A0A7J5XZ71-F1
#
_entry.id   AF-A0A7J5XZ71-F1
#
_cell.length_a   1.000
_cell.length_b   1.000
_cell.length_c   1.000
_cell.angle_alpha   90.00
_cell.angle_beta   90.00
_cell.angle_gamma   90.00
#
_symmetry.space_group_name_H-M   'P 1'
#
loop_
_entity.id
_entity.type
_entity.pdbx_description
1 polymer ?
#
loop_
_entity_poly.entity_id
_entity_poly.type
_entity_poly.pdbx_seq_one_letter_code
_entity_poly.pdbx_strand_id
1 'polypeptide(L)'
;MSLLEENIVTFVKKELKRIQKALSSDQPESLESQSEDEELLDGEDEEQRRSSKEAFLNITLHFLRRMKQEELAECLQRSESISVKI
;
A
#
# COMPACT_ATOMS: atom_id res chain seq x y z
N MET A 1 21.57 -11.87 -0.39
CA MET A 1 20.73 -11.22 -1.42
C MET A 1 19.30 -11.75 -1.40
N SER A 2 19.09 -13.07 -1.27
CA SER A 2 17.74 -13.68 -1.21
C SER A 2 16.82 -13.11 -0.12
N LEU A 3 17.32 -12.92 1.11
CA LEU A 3 16.48 -12.41 2.21
C LEU A 3 15.97 -10.97 1.96
N LEU A 4 16.80 -10.09 1.40
CA LEU A 4 16.39 -8.72 1.08
C LEU A 4 15.35 -8.72 -0.04
N GLU A 5 15.55 -9.54 -1.06
CA GLU A 5 14.58 -9.71 -2.15
C GLU A 5 13.25 -10.27 -1.64
N GLU A 6 13.28 -11.32 -0.80
CA GLU A 6 12.10 -11.91 -0.17
C GLU A 6 11.34 -10.88 0.68
N ASN A 7 12.05 -10.07 1.48
CA ASN A 7 11.44 -9.01 2.29
C ASN A 7 10.78 -7.94 1.40
N ILE A 8 11.47 -7.47 0.37
CA ILE A 8 10.92 -6.46 -0.56
C ILE A 8 9.72 -7.04 -1.31
N VAL A 9 9.80 -8.25 -1.84
CA VAL A 9 8.70 -8.91 -2.56
C VAL A 9 7.48 -9.08 -1.65
N THR A 10 7.70 -9.46 -0.40
CA THR A 10 6.62 -9.60 0.59
C THR A 10 5.95 -8.26 0.88
N PHE A 11 6.75 -7.22 1.12
CA PHE A 11 6.25 -5.85 1.30
C PHE A 11 5.44 -5.38 0.08
N VAL A 12 5.99 -5.50 -1.13
CA VAL A 12 5.32 -5.11 -2.38
C VAL A 12 3.99 -5.84 -2.54
N LYS A 13 3.95 -7.16 -2.32
CA LYS A 13 2.70 -7.94 -2.42
C LYS A 13 1.65 -7.46 -1.42
N LYS A 14 2.06 -7.18 -0.18
CA LYS A 14 1.18 -6.70 0.88
C LYS A 14 0.59 -5.32 0.54
N GLU A 15 1.45 -4.40 0.10
CA GLU A 15 1.03 -3.04 -0.25
C GLU A 15 0.11 -3.03 -1.49
N LEU A 16 0.38 -3.87 -2.49
CA LEU A 16 -0.51 -4.02 -3.66
C LEU A 16 -1.89 -4.54 -3.26
N LYS A 17 -1.98 -5.51 -2.35
CA LYS A 17 -3.28 -5.98 -1.83
C LYS A 17 -4.04 -4.85 -1.14
N ARG A 18 -3.37 -3.98 -0.36
CA ARG A 18 -4.01 -2.81 0.29
C ARG A 18 -4.57 -1.85 -0.75
N ILE A 19 -3.79 -1.52 -1.77
CA ILE A 19 -4.20 -0.63 -2.87
C ILE A 19 -5.42 -1.19 -3.61
N GLN A 20 -5.43 -2.50 -3.90
CA GLN A 20 -6.57 -3.15 -4.55
C GLN A 20 -7.84 -3.04 -3.70
N LYS A 21 -7.74 -3.27 -2.38
CA LYS A 21 -8.85 -3.10 -1.44
C LYS A 21 -9.36 -1.65 -1.40
N ALA A 22 -8.45 -0.67 -1.36
CA ALA A 22 -8.81 0.75 -1.35
C ALA A 22 -9.53 1.20 -2.64
N LEU A 23 -9.25 0.54 -3.75
CA LEU A 23 -9.87 0.81 -5.05
C LEU A 23 -11.16 0.01 -5.29
N SER A 24 -11.36 -1.10 -4.58
CA SER A 24 -12.60 -1.88 -4.65
C SER A 24 -13.68 -1.24 -3.76
N SER A 25 -14.74 -0.71 -4.38
CA SER A 25 -15.87 -0.11 -3.67
C SER A 25 -16.80 -1.13 -2.96
N ASP A 26 -16.58 -2.43 -3.12
CA ASP A 26 -17.56 -3.49 -2.84
C ASP A 26 -17.08 -4.59 -1.87
N GLN A 27 -16.02 -4.38 -1.10
CA GLN A 27 -15.61 -5.36 -0.08
C GLN A 27 -16.10 -4.92 1.30
N PRO A 28 -16.87 -5.76 2.03
CA PRO A 28 -17.33 -5.40 3.36
C PRO A 28 -16.13 -5.11 4.27
N GLU A 29 -16.20 -4.02 5.03
CA GLU A 29 -15.20 -3.49 5.98
C GLU A 29 -14.83 -4.46 7.13
N SER A 30 -15.16 -5.75 7.03
CA SER A 30 -15.25 -6.68 8.16
C SER A 30 -14.18 -7.77 8.21
N LEU A 31 -13.20 -7.83 7.30
CA LEU A 31 -12.12 -8.81 7.39
C LEU A 31 -10.75 -8.14 7.22
N GLU A 32 -9.97 -8.13 8.31
CA GLU A 32 -8.55 -7.76 8.42
C GLU A 32 -8.21 -6.32 8.85
N SER A 33 -8.99 -5.69 9.71
CA SER A 33 -8.49 -4.49 10.42
C SER A 33 -7.44 -4.80 11.50
N GLN A 34 -7.04 -6.07 11.74
CA GLN A 34 -6.14 -6.38 12.86
C GLN A 34 -5.08 -7.50 12.70
N SER A 35 -4.99 -8.31 11.62
CA SER A 35 -4.16 -9.54 11.71
C SER A 35 -3.00 -9.72 10.73
N GLU A 36 -2.87 -8.97 9.63
CA GLU A 36 -1.69 -9.12 8.73
C GLU A 36 -0.62 -8.04 8.96
N ASP A 37 -0.86 -7.08 9.87
CA ASP A 37 0.01 -5.93 10.05
C ASP A 37 1.16 -6.10 11.05
N GLU A 38 1.06 -7.13 11.88
CA GLU A 38 1.86 -7.32 13.10
C GLU A 38 2.92 -8.43 12.96
N GLU A 39 2.80 -9.37 12.02
CA GLU A 39 3.62 -10.61 12.07
C GLU A 39 4.99 -10.60 11.36
N LEU A 40 5.38 -9.54 10.64
CA LEU A 40 6.65 -9.56 9.87
C LEU A 40 7.64 -8.43 10.17
N LEU A 41 7.32 -7.49 11.06
CA LEU A 41 8.15 -6.32 11.34
C LEU A 41 8.07 -5.94 12.83
N ASP A 42 8.37 -6.88 13.74
CA ASP A 42 8.41 -6.68 15.20
C ASP A 42 9.60 -5.79 15.65
N GLY A 43 9.90 -4.71 14.91
CA GLY A 43 11.03 -3.83 15.20
C GLY A 43 11.27 -2.67 14.23
N GLU A 44 10.40 -2.43 13.24
CA GLU A 44 10.51 -1.25 12.38
C GLU A 44 9.80 -0.06 13.04
N ASP A 45 10.51 1.07 13.16
CA ASP A 45 9.92 2.30 13.68
C ASP A 45 8.72 2.74 12.83
N GLU A 46 7.64 3.16 13.49
CA GLU A 46 6.38 3.53 12.83
C GLU A 46 6.56 4.61 11.75
N GLU A 47 7.56 5.49 11.91
CA GLU A 47 7.89 6.52 10.93
C GLU A 47 8.51 5.91 9.67
N GLN A 48 9.48 5.00 9.80
CA GLN A 48 10.11 4.31 8.67
C GLN A 48 9.08 3.50 7.88
N ARG A 49 8.16 2.87 8.59
CA ARG A 49 7.06 2.10 8.01
C ARG A 49 6.12 3.00 7.21
N ARG A 50 5.73 4.16 7.74
CA ARG A 50 4.92 5.16 7.02
C ARG A 50 5.64 5.70 5.79
N SER A 51 6.92 6.07 5.94
CA SER A 51 7.75 6.58 4.85
C SER A 51 7.86 5.57 3.70
N SER A 52 8.05 4.29 4.03
CA SER A 52 8.12 3.21 3.04
C SER A 52 6.80 3.02 2.29
N LYS A 53 5.67 3.10 3.00
CA LYS A 53 4.32 3.06 2.39
C LYS A 53 4.08 4.23 1.44
N GLU A 54 4.45 5.44 1.85
CA GLU A 54 4.33 6.65 1.01
C GLU A 54 5.22 6.58 -0.23
N ALA A 55 6.48 6.13 -0.08
CA ALA A 55 7.39 5.94 -1.20
C ALA A 55 6.84 4.91 -2.20
N PHE A 56 6.30 3.79 -1.71
CA PHE A 56 5.70 2.77 -2.55
C PHE A 56 4.46 3.27 -3.30
N LEU A 57 3.61 4.07 -2.64
CA LEU A 57 2.47 4.73 -3.27
C LEU A 57 2.92 5.64 -4.41
N ASN A 58 3.94 6.47 -4.19
CA ASN A 58 4.49 7.35 -5.22
C ASN A 58 5.02 6.58 -6.44
N ILE A 59 5.73 5.47 -6.20
CA ILE A 59 6.21 4.57 -7.25
C ILE A 59 5.02 3.98 -8.03
N THR A 60 3.99 3.52 -7.32
CA THR A 60 2.78 2.95 -7.94
C THR A 60 2.06 3.98 -8.82
N LEU A 61 1.87 5.20 -8.33
CA LEU A 61 1.27 6.30 -9.10
C LEU A 61 2.10 6.63 -10.35
N HIS A 62 3.43 6.60 -10.24
CA HIS A 62 4.31 6.81 -11.39
C HIS A 62 4.10 5.74 -12.46
N PHE A 63 4.01 4.46 -12.08
CA PHE A 63 3.75 3.37 -13.02
C PHE A 63 2.37 3.48 -13.67
N LEU A 64 1.32 3.78 -12.90
CA LEU A 64 -0.03 3.96 -13.43
C LEU A 64 -0.08 5.04 -14.51
N ARG A 65 0.52 6.21 -14.25
CA ARG A 65 0.61 7.30 -15.24
C ARG A 65 1.42 6.88 -16.48
N ARG A 66 2.55 6.19 -16.28
CA ARG A 66 3.35 5.66 -17.40
C ARG A 66 2.56 4.64 -18.25
N MET A 67 1.63 3.91 -17.64
CA MET A 67 0.73 2.95 -18.30
C MET A 67 -0.52 3.61 -18.90
N LYS A 68 -0.66 4.94 -18.85
CA LYS A 68 -1.86 5.69 -19.26
C LYS A 68 -3.12 5.32 -18.47
N GLN A 69 -2.96 5.00 -17.19
CA GLN A 69 -4.03 4.71 -16.25
C GLN A 69 -4.28 5.91 -15.33
N GLU A 70 -4.49 7.09 -15.91
CA GLU A 70 -4.66 8.36 -15.19
C GLU A 70 -5.83 8.34 -14.20
N GLU A 71 -6.99 7.82 -14.60
CA GLU A 71 -8.17 7.73 -13.72
C GLU A 71 -7.87 6.86 -12.48
N LEU A 72 -7.17 5.74 -12.67
CA LEU A 72 -6.79 4.85 -11.59
C LEU A 72 -5.77 5.50 -10.65
N ALA A 73 -4.82 6.26 -11.20
CA ALA A 73 -3.85 7.02 -10.42
C ALA A 73 -4.54 8.13 -9.60
N GLU A 74 -5.52 8.83 -10.18
CA GLU A 74 -6.30 9.85 -9.46
C GLU A 74 -7.16 9.25 -8.35
N CYS A 75 -7.86 8.13 -8.62
CA CYS A 75 -8.64 7.42 -7.62
C CYS A 75 -7.78 6.98 -6.43
N LEU A 76 -6.62 6.38 -6.71
CA LEU A 76 -5.69 5.92 -5.68
C LEU A 76 -5.09 7.09 -4.86
N GLN A 77 -4.77 8.20 -5.51
CA GLN A 77 -4.26 9.38 -4.82
C GLN A 77 -5.33 10.01 -3.89
N ARG A 78 -6.61 9.94 -4.29
CA ARG A 78 -7.73 10.44 -3.50
C ARG A 78 -8.04 9.54 -2.30
N SER A 79 -8.03 8.21 -2.46
CA SER A 79 -8.31 7.27 -1.36
C SER A 79 -7.32 7.42 -0.19
N GLU A 80 -6.05 7.66 -0.51
CA GLU A 80 -5.00 7.87 0.50
C GLU A 80 -5.11 9.26 1.15
N SER A 81 -5.45 10.30 0.37
CA SER A 81 -5.66 11.67 0.90
C SER A 81 -6.86 11.78 1.85
N ILE A 82 -7.85 10.88 1.72
CA ILE A 82 -9.01 10.81 2.62
C ILE A 82 -8.62 10.12 3.93
N SER A 83 -7.81 9.05 3.89
CA SER A 83 -7.34 8.35 5.09
C SER A 83 -6.42 9.18 5.99
N VAL A 84 -5.78 10.24 5.48
CA VAL A 84 -4.89 11.13 6.25
C VAL A 84 -5.63 12.34 6.87
N LYS A 85 -6.89 12.58 6.51
CA LYS A 85 -7.65 13.80 6.90
C LYS A 85 -8.76 13.58 7.93
N ILE A 86 -8.81 12.42 8.59
CA ILE A 86 -9.73 12.10 9.69
C ILE A 86 -8.92 11.95 10.97
#